data_AF-A0A3D4H8M8-F1
#
_entry.id   AF-A0A3D4H8M8-F1
#
_cell.length_a   1.000
_cell.length_b   1.000
_cell.length_c   1.000
_cell.angle_alpha   90.00
_cell.angle_beta   90.00
_cell.angle_gamma   90.00
#
_symmetry.space_group_name_H-M   'P 1'
#
loop_
_entity.id
_entity.type
_entity.pdbx_description
1 polymer ?
#
loop_
_entity_poly.entity_id
_entity_poly.type
_entity_poly.pdbx_seq_one_letter_code
_entity_poly.pdbx_strand_id
1 'polypeptide(L)'
;MGSGEFLLWEFPLSCWIEQQGYDVSYISNVDTHRYGSRLQKTKGFISVGHDEYWTLEMYDNVMAARDAGVNLAFLSGNSVWGVVPLMPSAKGQPHRVMRREGVFVGEENYERFLKSRGATHNYPAGPDGALLMGGRMVGIGGGPWTCVNAGHWLHEGTGMKEGDTVPGLIGWEWHGSPAKDLPGMEFVAHGETENGAGKAQTPHIATIYDGPKGNVVFNAGTIWWAQGLSSPPGHVLPAHKAAQPQGPDPRVQRMMANVFDRFIK
;
A
#
# COMPACT_ATOMS: atom_id res chain seq x y z
N MET A 1 -10.22 -1.61 -8.16
CA MET A 1 -10.47 -0.89 -9.42
C MET A 1 -11.73 -0.02 -9.34
N GLY A 2 -11.52 1.29 -9.41
CA GLY A 2 -12.55 2.31 -9.61
C GLY A 2 -12.03 3.38 -10.57
N SER A 3 -12.89 4.06 -11.32
CA SER A 3 -12.46 4.94 -12.43
C SER A 3 -11.77 6.24 -12.01
N GLY A 4 -11.70 6.56 -10.71
CA GLY A 4 -11.10 7.81 -10.22
C GLY A 4 -9.58 7.79 -10.37
N GLU A 5 -8.94 6.84 -9.71
CA GLU A 5 -7.47 6.80 -9.61
C GLU A 5 -6.82 5.69 -10.47
N PHE A 6 -7.63 4.87 -11.16
CA PHE A 6 -7.14 3.76 -11.97
C PHE A 6 -6.06 4.18 -12.98
N LEU A 7 -6.37 5.17 -13.83
CA LEU A 7 -5.47 5.59 -14.91
C LEU A 7 -4.15 6.15 -14.38
N LEU A 8 -4.17 6.72 -13.18
CA LEU A 8 -3.04 7.44 -12.61
C LEU A 8 -2.13 6.50 -11.80
N TRP A 9 -2.70 5.61 -10.99
CA TRP A 9 -1.95 4.77 -10.06
C TRP A 9 -1.94 3.28 -10.42
N GLU A 10 -3.07 2.75 -10.90
CA GLU A 10 -3.25 1.31 -11.06
C GLU A 10 -2.91 0.81 -12.48
N PHE A 11 -3.02 1.68 -13.49
CA PHE A 11 -2.83 1.33 -14.89
C PHE A 11 -1.38 0.91 -15.23
N PRO A 12 -0.32 1.56 -14.71
CA PRO A 12 1.05 1.07 -14.87
C PRO A 12 1.28 -0.34 -14.33
N LEU A 13 0.70 -0.68 -13.18
CA LEU A 13 0.77 -2.04 -12.65
C LEU A 13 -0.01 -3.02 -13.53
N SER A 14 -1.25 -2.68 -13.88
CA SER A 14 -2.13 -3.53 -14.66
C SER A 14 -1.51 -3.89 -16.02
N CYS A 15 -1.01 -2.87 -16.72
CA CYS A 15 -0.28 -3.03 -17.98
C CYS A 15 0.94 -3.95 -17.82
N TRP A 16 1.74 -3.75 -16.77
CA TRP A 16 2.93 -4.58 -16.54
C TRP A 16 2.57 -6.04 -16.24
N ILE A 17 1.64 -6.28 -15.32
CA ILE A 17 1.22 -7.63 -14.91
C ILE A 17 0.66 -8.41 -16.10
N GLU A 18 -0.22 -7.79 -16.89
CA GLU A 18 -0.79 -8.40 -18.08
C GLU A 18 0.29 -8.69 -19.14
N GLN A 19 1.24 -7.78 -19.34
CA GLN A 19 2.37 -7.99 -20.25
C GLN A 19 3.28 -9.14 -19.82
N GLN A 20 3.43 -9.37 -18.51
CA GLN A 20 4.20 -10.51 -17.98
C GLN A 20 3.44 -11.85 -18.06
N GLY A 21 2.15 -11.84 -18.41
CA GLY A 21 1.34 -13.05 -18.57
C GLY A 21 0.83 -13.67 -17.27
N TYR A 22 0.78 -12.91 -16.16
CA TYR A 22 0.17 -13.39 -14.93
C TYR A 22 -1.36 -13.50 -15.06
N ASP A 23 -1.94 -14.54 -14.45
CA ASP A 23 -3.39 -14.66 -14.30
C ASP A 23 -3.88 -13.70 -13.22
N VAL A 24 -4.46 -12.58 -13.64
CA VAL A 24 -4.89 -11.49 -12.77
C VAL A 24 -6.40 -11.30 -12.85
N SER A 25 -7.02 -11.07 -11.70
CA SER A 25 -8.42 -10.70 -11.57
C SER A 25 -8.54 -9.34 -10.90
N TYR A 26 -9.46 -8.52 -11.41
CA TYR A 26 -9.70 -7.17 -10.93
C TYR A 26 -11.00 -7.09 -10.13
N ILE A 27 -10.94 -6.50 -8.95
CA ILE A 27 -12.11 -6.28 -8.08
C ILE A 27 -12.18 -4.82 -7.63
N SER A 28 -13.37 -4.32 -7.32
CA SER A 28 -13.55 -3.02 -6.69
C SER A 28 -13.44 -3.13 -5.16
N ASN A 29 -13.23 -2.01 -4.47
CA ASN A 29 -13.30 -1.96 -3.01
C ASN A 29 -14.67 -2.39 -2.47
N VAL A 30 -15.74 -2.14 -3.24
CA VAL A 30 -17.09 -2.63 -2.91
C VAL A 30 -17.16 -4.16 -3.00
N ASP A 31 -16.44 -4.79 -3.93
CA ASP A 31 -16.35 -6.25 -3.99
C ASP A 31 -15.53 -6.81 -2.81
N THR A 32 -14.44 -6.14 -2.42
CA THR A 32 -13.67 -6.45 -1.21
C THR A 32 -14.54 -6.37 0.05
N HIS A 33 -15.42 -5.37 0.14
CA HIS A 33 -16.40 -5.24 1.22
C HIS A 33 -17.43 -6.39 1.21
N ARG A 34 -17.98 -6.72 0.04
CA ARG A 34 -19.14 -7.63 -0.07
C ARG A 34 -18.80 -9.11 -0.13
N TYR A 35 -17.65 -9.46 -0.66
CA TYR A 35 -17.34 -10.81 -1.10
C TYR A 35 -15.99 -11.33 -0.57
N GLY A 36 -15.70 -11.11 0.72
CA GLY A 36 -14.43 -11.49 1.35
C GLY A 36 -13.97 -12.93 1.10
N SER A 37 -14.90 -13.90 1.08
CA SER A 37 -14.57 -15.30 0.78
C SER A 37 -13.98 -15.53 -0.62
N ARG A 38 -14.19 -14.61 -1.57
CA ARG A 38 -13.56 -14.69 -2.90
C ARG A 38 -12.08 -14.33 -2.85
N LEU A 39 -11.64 -13.50 -1.90
CA LEU A 39 -10.23 -13.15 -1.73
C LEU A 39 -9.38 -14.39 -1.41
N GLN A 40 -9.96 -15.38 -0.75
CA GLN A 40 -9.29 -16.65 -0.41
C GLN A 40 -9.09 -17.60 -1.60
N LYS A 41 -9.60 -17.24 -2.79
CA LYS A 41 -9.46 -18.06 -4.00
C LYS A 41 -8.25 -17.69 -4.85
N THR A 42 -7.48 -16.68 -4.43
CA THR A 42 -6.28 -16.22 -5.14
C THR A 42 -5.02 -16.54 -4.35
N LYS A 43 -3.88 -16.45 -5.01
CA LYS A 43 -2.55 -16.61 -4.38
C LYS A 43 -2.06 -15.33 -3.71
N GLY A 44 -2.55 -14.19 -4.18
CA GLY A 44 -2.25 -12.89 -3.60
C GLY A 44 -3.39 -11.89 -3.75
N PHE A 45 -3.38 -10.90 -2.87
CA PHE A 45 -4.18 -9.68 -2.93
C PHE A 45 -3.24 -8.48 -3.06
N ILE A 46 -3.57 -7.53 -3.94
CA ILE A 46 -2.73 -6.37 -4.21
C ILE A 46 -3.56 -5.10 -4.05
N SER A 47 -3.12 -4.23 -3.12
CA SER A 47 -3.56 -2.84 -3.01
C SER A 47 -2.55 -1.95 -3.73
N VAL A 48 -3.02 -0.93 -4.46
CA VAL A 48 -2.17 -0.16 -5.37
C VAL A 48 -2.44 1.33 -5.23
N GLY A 49 -1.39 2.15 -5.26
CA GLY A 49 -1.55 3.59 -5.34
C GLY A 49 -2.03 4.22 -4.04
N HIS A 50 -3.24 4.77 -4.05
CA HIS A 50 -3.75 5.63 -2.98
C HIS A 50 -5.09 5.10 -2.43
N ASP A 51 -5.06 3.86 -1.96
CA ASP A 51 -6.24 3.13 -1.46
C ASP A 51 -6.62 3.56 -0.02
N GLU A 52 -6.92 4.86 0.16
CA GLU A 52 -7.06 5.54 1.45
C GLU A 52 -8.29 5.11 2.27
N TYR A 53 -9.41 4.89 1.58
CA TYR A 53 -10.73 4.79 2.19
C TYR A 53 -11.22 3.35 2.27
N TRP A 54 -11.28 2.82 3.49
CA TRP A 54 -11.64 1.44 3.77
C TRP A 54 -12.85 1.34 4.71
N THR A 55 -13.70 0.34 4.46
CA THR A 55 -14.70 -0.10 5.44
C THR A 55 -14.05 -1.03 6.46
N LEU A 56 -14.66 -1.20 7.64
CA LEU A 56 -14.21 -2.22 8.60
C LEU A 56 -14.31 -3.63 7.98
N GLU A 57 -15.35 -3.90 7.21
CA GLU A 57 -15.53 -5.19 6.55
C GLU A 57 -14.46 -5.47 5.49
N MET A 58 -13.96 -4.44 4.78
CA MET A 58 -12.81 -4.61 3.88
C MET A 58 -11.56 -5.01 4.65
N TYR A 59 -11.28 -4.33 5.77
CA TYR A 59 -10.14 -4.65 6.63
C TYR A 59 -10.23 -6.10 7.12
N ASP A 60 -11.38 -6.48 7.68
CA ASP A 60 -11.63 -7.81 8.21
C ASP A 60 -11.54 -8.89 7.12
N ASN A 61 -12.07 -8.63 5.93
CA ASN A 61 -12.02 -9.57 4.81
C ASN A 61 -10.59 -9.82 4.30
N VAL A 62 -9.77 -8.76 4.21
CA VAL A 62 -8.38 -8.88 3.76
C VAL A 62 -7.51 -9.51 4.86
N MET A 63 -7.76 -9.18 6.12
CA MET A 63 -7.13 -9.84 7.26
C MET A 63 -7.46 -11.33 7.30
N ALA A 64 -8.73 -11.71 7.11
CA ALA A 64 -9.15 -13.11 7.02
C ALA A 64 -8.51 -13.83 5.82
N ALA A 65 -8.30 -13.14 4.69
CA ALA A 65 -7.59 -13.70 3.55
C ALA A 65 -6.10 -13.96 3.88
N ARG A 66 -5.42 -13.01 4.51
CA ARG A 66 -4.05 -13.19 5.02
C ARG A 66 -3.98 -14.40 5.95
N ASP A 67 -4.91 -14.48 6.91
CA ASP A 67 -4.90 -15.55 7.91
C ASP A 67 -5.25 -16.92 7.31
N ALA A 68 -5.98 -16.93 6.19
CA ALA A 68 -6.24 -18.11 5.40
C ALA A 68 -5.04 -18.58 4.57
N GLY A 69 -3.99 -17.77 4.41
CA GLY A 69 -2.78 -18.08 3.65
C GLY A 69 -2.61 -17.31 2.34
N VAL A 70 -3.41 -16.28 2.10
CA VAL A 70 -3.25 -15.40 0.92
C VAL A 70 -2.10 -14.42 1.16
N ASN A 71 -1.21 -14.26 0.19
CA ASN A 71 -0.14 -13.26 0.28
C ASN A 71 -0.70 -11.85 0.03
N LEU A 72 -0.16 -10.82 0.67
CA LEU A 72 -0.61 -9.45 0.47
C LEU A 72 0.52 -8.56 -0.07
N ALA A 73 0.21 -7.71 -1.04
CA ALA A 73 1.10 -6.64 -1.49
C ALA A 73 0.40 -5.28 -1.37
N PHE A 74 0.94 -4.37 -0.57
CA PHE A 74 0.52 -2.97 -0.49
C PHE A 74 1.52 -2.13 -1.28
N LEU A 75 1.23 -1.93 -2.55
CA LEU A 75 2.01 -1.13 -3.50
C LEU A 75 1.54 0.33 -3.46
N SER A 76 1.39 0.83 -2.23
CA SER A 76 0.59 2.02 -1.94
C SER A 76 1.18 2.86 -0.81
N GLY A 77 0.75 4.11 -0.74
CA GLY A 77 0.90 5.00 0.42
C GLY A 77 -0.47 5.47 0.91
N ASN A 78 -0.53 5.99 2.13
CA ASN A 78 -1.76 6.43 2.81
C ASN A 78 -2.94 5.44 2.68
N SER A 79 -2.66 4.15 2.55
CA SER A 79 -3.71 3.14 2.38
C SER A 79 -4.25 2.71 3.71
N VAL A 80 -5.49 2.21 3.72
CA VAL A 80 -6.16 1.76 4.96
C VAL A 80 -6.03 2.86 6.03
N TRP A 81 -6.44 4.09 5.69
CA TRP A 81 -6.33 5.24 6.59
C TRP A 81 -7.70 5.71 7.04
N GLY A 82 -8.58 6.10 6.12
CA GLY A 82 -9.91 6.61 6.45
C GLY A 82 -10.95 5.50 6.62
N VAL A 83 -11.67 5.49 7.76
CA VAL A 83 -12.81 4.60 7.97
C VAL A 83 -14.04 5.15 7.25
N VAL A 84 -14.63 4.36 6.34
CA VAL A 84 -15.79 4.75 5.51
C VAL A 84 -16.87 3.67 5.44
N PRO A 85 -17.86 3.62 6.35
CA PRO A 85 -18.94 2.65 6.21
C PRO A 85 -19.79 2.89 4.95
N LEU A 86 -20.32 1.81 4.39
CA LEU A 86 -21.20 1.82 3.22
C LEU A 86 -22.67 1.70 3.65
N MET A 87 -23.42 2.78 3.46
CA MET A 87 -24.82 2.91 3.86
C MET A 87 -25.78 2.73 2.67
N PRO A 88 -27.06 2.41 2.92
CA PRO A 88 -28.05 2.33 1.87
C PRO A 88 -28.40 3.70 1.25
N SER A 89 -28.94 3.70 0.04
CA SER A 89 -29.55 4.88 -0.58
C SER A 89 -30.84 5.27 0.15
N ALA A 90 -31.38 6.44 -0.19
CA ALA A 90 -32.72 6.86 0.27
C ALA A 90 -33.85 5.87 -0.10
N LYS A 91 -33.62 4.99 -1.08
CA LYS A 91 -34.56 3.93 -1.49
C LYS A 91 -34.19 2.54 -0.94
N GLY A 92 -33.24 2.46 -0.01
CA GLY A 92 -32.86 1.22 0.66
C GLY A 92 -31.88 0.31 -0.11
N GLN A 93 -31.36 0.73 -1.27
CA GLN A 93 -30.33 -0.08 -1.95
C GLN A 93 -29.03 -0.04 -1.13
N PRO A 94 -28.43 -1.18 -0.73
CA PRO A 94 -27.23 -1.19 0.09
C PRO A 94 -26.03 -0.60 -0.65
N HIS A 95 -25.06 -0.10 0.12
CA HIS A 95 -23.74 0.35 -0.34
C HIS A 95 -23.78 1.46 -1.41
N ARG A 96 -24.61 2.50 -1.19
CA ARG A 96 -24.76 3.63 -2.13
C ARG A 96 -24.25 4.95 -1.58
N VAL A 97 -24.05 5.05 -0.27
CA VAL A 97 -23.58 6.27 0.40
C VAL A 97 -22.38 5.90 1.26
N MET A 98 -21.34 6.71 1.26
CA MET A 98 -20.21 6.61 2.17
C MET A 98 -20.06 7.90 2.97
N ARG A 99 -19.52 7.82 4.19
CA ARG A 99 -19.13 8.98 4.99
C ARG A 99 -17.79 8.71 5.65
N ARG A 100 -16.99 9.75 5.85
CA ARG A 100 -15.73 9.63 6.59
C ARG A 100 -16.02 9.66 8.09
N GLU A 101 -15.62 8.61 8.77
CA GLU A 101 -15.74 8.48 10.22
C GLU A 101 -14.35 8.63 10.85
N GLY A 102 -13.81 7.58 11.47
CA GLY A 102 -12.49 7.57 12.11
C GLY A 102 -11.33 7.30 11.14
N VAL A 103 -10.21 6.87 11.72
CA VAL A 103 -9.02 6.44 10.98
C VAL A 103 -8.47 5.11 11.54
N PHE A 104 -7.80 4.32 10.70
CA PHE A 104 -7.22 3.02 11.03
C PHE A 104 -5.83 3.15 11.67
N VAL A 105 -5.78 3.66 12.91
CA VAL A 105 -4.54 3.78 13.68
C VAL A 105 -4.61 3.06 15.02
N GLY A 106 -5.75 2.44 15.35
CA GLY A 106 -6.04 1.92 16.68
C GLY A 106 -6.35 3.03 17.68
N GLU A 107 -7.08 2.68 18.74
CA GLU A 107 -7.62 3.66 19.71
C GLU A 107 -6.52 4.50 20.38
N GLU A 108 -5.43 3.86 20.82
CA GLU A 108 -4.35 4.57 21.52
C GLU A 108 -3.70 5.66 20.65
N ASN A 109 -3.39 5.35 19.38
CA ASN A 109 -2.83 6.34 18.47
C ASN A 109 -3.87 7.38 18.07
N TYR A 110 -5.14 6.99 18.01
CA TYR A 110 -6.22 7.90 17.65
C TYR A 110 -6.45 8.96 18.73
N GLU A 111 -6.46 8.57 19.99
CA GLU A 111 -6.50 9.50 21.13
C GLU A 111 -5.32 10.47 21.09
N ARG A 112 -4.09 9.98 20.83
CA ARG A 112 -2.90 10.83 20.67
C ARG A 112 -3.04 11.79 19.49
N PHE A 113 -3.53 11.31 18.35
CA PHE A 113 -3.77 12.11 17.15
C PHE A 113 -4.79 13.22 17.39
N LEU A 114 -5.95 12.90 17.98
CA LEU A 114 -6.99 13.86 18.32
C LEU A 114 -6.47 14.92 19.30
N LYS A 115 -5.77 14.49 20.36
CA LYS A 115 -5.16 15.39 21.35
C LYS A 115 -4.16 16.35 20.70
N SER A 116 -3.31 15.86 19.80
CA SER A 116 -2.31 16.69 19.10
C SER A 116 -2.95 17.78 18.22
N ARG A 117 -4.17 17.55 17.75
CA ARG A 117 -4.92 18.50 16.90
C ARG A 117 -5.91 19.36 17.67
N GLY A 118 -6.02 19.18 19.00
CA GLY A 118 -7.09 19.79 19.79
C GLY A 118 -8.48 19.42 19.28
N ALA A 119 -8.62 18.26 18.65
CA ALA A 119 -9.85 17.80 18.03
C ALA A 119 -10.59 16.84 18.94
N THR A 120 -11.92 16.81 18.80
CA THR A 120 -12.78 15.73 19.30
C THR A 120 -13.48 15.10 18.11
N HIS A 121 -13.82 13.82 18.21
CA HIS A 121 -14.49 13.11 17.14
C HIS A 121 -15.57 12.20 17.68
N ASN A 122 -16.67 12.06 16.93
CA ASN A 122 -17.84 11.31 17.35
C ASN A 122 -17.81 9.83 16.92
N TYR A 123 -16.73 9.40 16.27
CA TYR A 123 -16.58 8.04 15.77
C TYR A 123 -15.32 7.40 16.33
N PRO A 124 -15.35 6.10 16.66
CA PRO A 124 -14.19 5.38 17.16
C PRO A 124 -13.10 5.23 16.09
N ALA A 125 -11.92 4.82 16.51
CA ALA A 125 -10.86 4.43 15.58
C ALA A 125 -11.24 3.12 14.87
N GLY A 126 -10.71 2.93 13.67
CA GLY A 126 -10.57 1.58 13.12
C GLY A 126 -9.40 0.85 13.82
N PRO A 127 -9.29 -0.47 13.62
CA PRO A 127 -8.06 -1.21 13.95
C PRO A 127 -6.84 -0.54 13.32
N ASP A 128 -5.66 -0.80 13.86
CA ASP A 128 -4.45 -0.22 13.28
C ASP A 128 -4.15 -0.84 11.90
N GLY A 129 -4.10 0.01 10.86
CA GLY A 129 -3.77 -0.38 9.50
C GLY A 129 -2.41 -1.09 9.40
N ALA A 130 -1.46 -0.75 10.28
CA ALA A 130 -0.16 -1.40 10.28
C ALA A 130 -0.20 -2.86 10.73
N LEU A 131 -1.24 -3.31 11.44
CA LEU A 131 -1.40 -4.74 11.77
C LEU A 131 -1.78 -5.57 10.54
N LEU A 132 -2.27 -4.92 9.48
CA LEU A 132 -2.54 -5.55 8.19
C LEU A 132 -1.39 -5.32 7.20
N MET A 133 -0.90 -4.08 7.10
CA MET A 133 0.07 -3.69 6.07
C MET A 133 1.54 -3.70 6.54
N GLY A 134 1.83 -3.72 7.83
CA GLY A 134 3.20 -3.60 8.37
C GLY A 134 3.71 -2.16 8.56
N GLY A 135 3.02 -1.13 8.02
CA GLY A 135 3.41 0.29 8.15
C GLY A 135 2.21 1.23 8.22
N ARG A 136 2.44 2.49 8.58
CA ARG A 136 1.42 3.56 8.72
C ARG A 136 1.73 4.74 7.82
N MET A 137 0.71 5.51 7.44
CA MET A 137 0.90 6.82 6.83
C MET A 137 1.74 7.74 7.72
N VAL A 138 2.80 8.34 7.16
CA VAL A 138 3.69 9.23 7.93
C VAL A 138 4.07 10.53 7.23
N GLY A 139 3.75 10.72 5.95
CA GLY A 139 4.17 11.94 5.26
C GLY A 139 3.63 12.15 3.85
N ILE A 140 3.72 13.42 3.43
CA ILE A 140 3.31 13.96 2.14
C ILE A 140 4.51 14.69 1.52
N GLY A 141 4.81 14.45 0.25
CA GLY A 141 6.10 14.82 -0.33
C GLY A 141 6.71 13.74 -1.22
N GLY A 142 8.00 13.46 -1.02
CA GLY A 142 8.64 12.30 -1.63
C GLY A 142 10.13 12.19 -1.34
N GLY A 143 10.76 11.21 -1.98
CA GLY A 143 12.18 10.89 -1.78
C GLY A 143 12.66 9.67 -2.58
N PRO A 144 13.94 9.27 -2.40
CA PRO A 144 14.51 8.08 -3.02
C PRO A 144 14.18 6.81 -2.24
N TRP A 145 13.83 5.74 -2.96
CA TRP A 145 13.76 4.40 -2.38
C TRP A 145 15.16 3.81 -2.25
N THR A 146 15.62 3.55 -1.03
CA THR A 146 17.01 3.12 -0.75
C THR A 146 17.05 1.71 -0.18
N CYS A 147 17.86 0.84 -0.79
CA CYS A 147 18.02 -0.54 -0.33
C CYS A 147 18.73 -0.63 1.03
N VAL A 148 18.18 -1.40 1.98
CA VAL A 148 18.74 -1.59 3.34
C VAL A 148 19.26 -3.00 3.59
N ASN A 149 18.77 -4.01 2.88
CA ASN A 149 19.17 -5.41 3.07
C ASN A 149 19.35 -6.07 1.70
N ALA A 150 20.49 -5.82 1.05
CA ALA A 150 20.72 -6.28 -0.33
C ALA A 150 20.75 -7.81 -0.49
N GLY A 151 21.00 -8.55 0.60
CA GLY A 151 20.96 -10.02 0.63
C GLY A 151 19.55 -10.61 0.73
N HIS A 152 18.53 -9.79 0.97
CA HIS A 152 17.15 -10.23 1.07
C HIS A 152 16.60 -10.67 -0.30
N TRP A 153 15.75 -11.70 -0.33
CA TRP A 153 15.21 -12.29 -1.57
C TRP A 153 14.47 -11.28 -2.45
N LEU A 154 13.91 -10.22 -1.88
CA LEU A 154 13.30 -9.12 -2.63
C LEU A 154 14.28 -8.50 -3.64
N HIS A 155 15.55 -8.39 -3.27
CA HIS A 155 16.59 -7.73 -4.06
C HIS A 155 17.37 -8.68 -4.96
N GLU A 156 17.03 -9.97 -4.96
CA GLU A 156 17.72 -10.98 -5.76
C GLU A 156 17.62 -10.66 -7.27
N GLY A 157 18.77 -10.64 -7.95
CA GLY A 157 18.86 -10.33 -9.38
C GLY A 157 18.66 -8.86 -9.74
N THR A 158 18.45 -7.95 -8.77
CA THR A 158 18.36 -6.50 -9.03
C THR A 158 19.74 -5.87 -9.26
N GLY A 159 20.80 -6.49 -8.72
CA GLY A 159 22.15 -5.92 -8.67
C GLY A 159 22.32 -4.79 -7.65
N MET A 160 21.29 -4.45 -6.89
CA MET A 160 21.34 -3.40 -5.88
C MET A 160 22.24 -3.80 -4.71
N LYS A 161 22.98 -2.83 -4.19
CA LYS A 161 23.74 -2.88 -2.94
C LYS A 161 23.02 -2.07 -1.86
N GLU A 162 23.40 -2.29 -0.61
CA GLU A 162 22.93 -1.44 0.49
C GLU A 162 23.32 0.03 0.22
N GLY A 163 22.35 0.94 0.35
CA GLY A 163 22.50 2.35 0.03
C GLY A 163 22.22 2.71 -1.44
N ASP A 164 22.07 1.74 -2.35
CA ASP A 164 21.64 2.05 -3.72
C ASP A 164 20.19 2.53 -3.73
N THR A 165 19.92 3.53 -4.58
CA THR A 165 18.62 4.18 -4.63
C THR A 165 17.91 4.05 -5.98
N VAL A 166 16.58 4.03 -5.93
CA VAL A 166 15.70 4.39 -7.05
C VAL A 166 15.20 5.82 -6.80
N PRO A 167 15.76 6.82 -7.49
CA PRO A 167 15.42 8.23 -7.25
C PRO A 167 13.94 8.52 -7.50
N GLY A 168 13.32 9.25 -6.56
CA GLY A 168 11.96 9.75 -6.70
C GLY A 168 10.85 8.69 -6.75
N LEU A 169 11.13 7.45 -6.35
CA LEU A 169 10.12 6.38 -6.28
C LEU A 169 9.17 6.52 -5.07
N ILE A 170 9.57 7.29 -4.05
CA ILE A 170 8.72 7.58 -2.89
C ILE A 170 7.93 8.85 -3.13
N GLY A 171 6.61 8.75 -2.97
CA GLY A 171 5.65 9.84 -3.07
C GLY A 171 4.32 9.33 -3.60
N TRP A 172 3.28 10.16 -3.73
CA TRP A 172 3.08 11.48 -3.11
C TRP A 172 2.97 11.37 -1.58
N GLU A 173 2.50 10.22 -1.10
CA GLU A 173 2.42 9.85 0.31
C GLU A 173 3.09 8.49 0.50
N TRP A 174 3.56 8.23 1.72
CA TRP A 174 4.31 7.01 2.01
C TRP A 174 4.01 6.46 3.40
N HIS A 175 4.36 5.18 3.54
CA HIS A 175 4.33 4.50 4.82
C HIS A 175 5.69 4.56 5.52
N GLY A 176 5.61 4.56 6.85
CA GLY A 176 6.72 4.43 7.78
C GLY A 176 6.18 3.90 9.11
N SER A 177 6.86 4.18 10.22
CA SER A 177 6.41 3.81 11.57
C SER A 177 5.88 2.36 11.66
N PRO A 178 6.73 1.34 11.39
CA PRO A 178 6.29 -0.04 11.23
C PRO A 178 5.72 -0.64 12.52
N ALA A 179 4.81 -1.61 12.38
CA ALA A 179 4.37 -2.45 13.48
C ALA A 179 5.42 -3.54 13.77
N LYS A 180 6.47 -3.16 14.51
CA LYS A 180 7.69 -3.95 14.70
C LYS A 180 7.49 -5.33 15.33
N ASP A 181 6.40 -5.52 16.04
CA ASP A 181 6.08 -6.76 16.76
C ASP A 181 5.40 -7.82 15.87
N LEU A 182 5.15 -7.52 14.59
CA LEU A 182 4.61 -8.50 13.65
C LEU A 182 5.63 -9.63 13.38
N PRO A 183 5.17 -10.88 13.18
CA PRO A 183 6.07 -12.02 12.96
C PRO A 183 6.96 -11.82 11.74
N GLY A 184 8.26 -12.11 11.87
CA GLY A 184 9.21 -12.04 10.75
C GLY A 184 9.34 -10.64 10.14
N MET A 185 9.05 -9.57 10.89
CA MET A 185 9.14 -8.21 10.38
C MET A 185 10.57 -7.86 9.94
N GLU A 186 10.72 -7.57 8.64
CA GLU A 186 11.96 -7.18 7.98
C GLU A 186 11.81 -5.82 7.30
N PHE A 187 12.89 -5.02 7.31
CA PHE A 187 12.97 -3.76 6.60
C PHE A 187 13.80 -3.95 5.34
N VAL A 188 13.18 -3.72 4.19
CA VAL A 188 13.81 -3.99 2.88
C VAL A 188 14.25 -2.73 2.17
N ALA A 189 13.70 -1.58 2.55
CA ALA A 189 14.14 -0.28 2.10
C ALA A 189 13.81 0.83 3.10
N HIS A 190 14.58 1.90 3.02
CA HIS A 190 14.34 3.16 3.71
C HIS A 190 14.41 4.32 2.72
N GLY A 191 13.85 5.47 3.07
CA GLY A 191 14.01 6.67 2.28
C GLY A 191 13.95 7.92 3.14
N GLU A 192 14.99 8.74 3.04
CA GLU A 192 14.92 10.12 3.52
C GLU A 192 13.89 10.88 2.67
N THR A 193 13.00 11.64 3.32
CA THR A 193 11.87 12.26 2.63
C THR A 193 11.69 13.70 3.02
N GLU A 194 11.17 14.48 2.08
CA GLU A 194 10.92 15.91 2.25
C GLU A 194 9.53 16.28 1.76
N ASN A 195 8.97 17.35 2.33
CA ASN A 195 7.73 17.94 1.83
C ASN A 195 8.01 18.95 0.70
N GLY A 196 6.96 19.56 0.15
CA GLY A 196 7.07 20.47 -0.99
C GLY A 196 7.79 21.80 -0.72
N ALA A 197 8.18 22.04 0.54
CA ALA A 197 8.99 23.18 0.97
C ALA A 197 10.45 22.78 1.28
N GLY A 198 10.87 21.55 1.00
CA GLY A 198 12.21 21.04 1.29
C GLY A 198 12.45 20.75 2.77
N LYS A 199 11.39 20.61 3.58
CA LYS A 199 11.51 20.26 5.00
C LYS A 199 11.50 18.74 5.15
N ALA A 200 12.54 18.20 5.76
CA ALA A 200 12.63 16.79 6.16
C ALA A 200 11.36 16.33 6.90
N GLN A 201 10.89 15.15 6.53
CA GLN A 201 9.72 14.47 7.07
C GLN A 201 10.12 13.15 7.73
N THR A 202 9.16 12.47 8.36
CA THR A 202 9.37 11.11 8.87
C THR A 202 9.81 10.19 7.73
N PRO A 203 10.95 9.48 7.85
CA PRO A 203 11.44 8.62 6.79
C PRO A 203 10.44 7.55 6.35
N HIS A 204 10.50 7.21 5.08
CA HIS A 204 9.83 6.05 4.50
C HIS A 204 10.51 4.76 4.96
N ILE A 205 9.70 3.71 5.18
CA ILE A 205 10.18 2.36 5.45
C ILE A 205 9.30 1.38 4.67
N ALA A 206 9.93 0.57 3.83
CA ALA A 206 9.29 -0.58 3.19
C ALA A 206 9.50 -1.83 4.04
N THR A 207 8.44 -2.63 4.17
CA THR A 207 8.40 -3.75 5.12
C THR A 207 7.96 -5.04 4.47
N ILE A 208 8.45 -6.14 5.01
CA ILE A 208 7.93 -7.49 4.77
C ILE A 208 7.68 -8.14 6.13
N TYR A 209 6.59 -8.89 6.28
CA TYR A 209 6.36 -9.73 7.46
C TYR A 209 5.67 -11.04 7.08
N ASP A 210 5.75 -12.02 7.97
CA ASP A 210 5.18 -13.35 7.78
C ASP A 210 3.72 -13.42 8.26
N GLY A 211 2.86 -13.94 7.39
CA GLY A 211 1.51 -14.36 7.72
C GLY A 211 1.48 -15.73 8.42
N PRO A 212 0.36 -16.07 9.07
CA PRO A 212 0.29 -17.22 9.97
C PRO A 212 0.40 -18.59 9.29
N LYS A 213 0.31 -18.66 7.96
CA LYS A 213 0.48 -19.90 7.18
C LYS A 213 1.73 -19.90 6.30
N GLY A 214 2.70 -19.03 6.59
CA GLY A 214 3.91 -18.87 5.77
C GLY A 214 3.70 -18.10 4.47
N ASN A 215 2.50 -17.52 4.29
CA ASN A 215 2.28 -16.45 3.32
C ASN A 215 3.03 -15.20 3.76
N VAL A 216 3.33 -14.30 2.82
CA VAL A 216 4.07 -13.06 3.09
C VAL A 216 3.18 -11.84 2.87
N VAL A 217 3.49 -10.77 3.60
CA VAL A 217 2.89 -9.46 3.40
C VAL A 217 4.01 -8.46 3.07
N PHE A 218 4.00 -7.96 1.84
CA PHE A 218 4.92 -6.93 1.37
C PHE A 218 4.21 -5.58 1.36
N ASN A 219 4.82 -4.56 1.96
CA ASN A 219 4.35 -3.18 1.87
C ASN A 219 5.46 -2.33 1.30
N ALA A 220 5.25 -1.89 0.07
CA ALA A 220 6.16 -0.98 -0.58
C ALA A 220 6.13 0.38 0.14
N GLY A 221 4.95 0.83 0.56
CA GLY A 221 4.83 2.06 1.34
C GLY A 221 5.00 3.32 0.52
N THR A 222 4.63 3.32 -0.76
CA THR A 222 4.63 4.52 -1.61
C THR A 222 3.50 4.43 -2.64
N ILE A 223 2.80 5.55 -2.89
CA ILE A 223 1.78 5.63 -3.95
C ILE A 223 2.41 5.35 -5.33
N TRP A 224 3.67 5.75 -5.51
CA TRP A 224 4.34 5.72 -6.81
C TRP A 224 5.05 4.41 -7.17
N TRP A 225 4.83 3.32 -6.42
CA TRP A 225 5.50 2.05 -6.71
C TRP A 225 5.27 1.58 -8.16
N ALA A 226 4.02 1.65 -8.63
CA ALA A 226 3.64 1.23 -9.98
C ALA A 226 4.34 2.04 -11.10
N GLN A 227 4.83 3.24 -10.79
CA GLN A 227 5.52 4.09 -11.77
C GLN A 227 6.87 3.51 -12.19
N GLY A 228 7.47 2.64 -11.36
CA GLY A 228 8.68 1.88 -11.69
C GLY A 228 8.41 0.63 -12.55
N LEU A 229 7.15 0.28 -12.83
CA LEU A 229 6.82 -0.98 -13.51
C LEU A 229 6.59 -0.82 -15.00
N SER A 230 5.77 0.15 -15.42
CA SER A 230 5.54 0.41 -16.84
C SER A 230 5.09 1.84 -17.10
N SER A 231 5.11 2.26 -18.36
CA SER A 231 4.56 3.54 -18.81
C SER A 231 3.60 3.27 -19.98
N PRO A 232 2.34 2.89 -19.71
CA PRO A 232 1.39 2.58 -20.76
C PRO A 232 1.09 3.79 -21.67
N PRO A 233 0.55 3.59 -22.88
CA PRO A 233 0.21 4.70 -23.77
C PRO A 233 -0.70 5.73 -23.10
N GLY A 234 -0.33 7.00 -23.22
CA GLY A 234 -1.07 8.12 -22.60
C GLY A 234 -0.82 8.32 -21.11
N HIS A 235 0.03 7.51 -20.48
CA HIS A 235 0.42 7.69 -19.08
C HIS A 235 1.38 8.87 -18.91
N VAL A 236 1.15 9.66 -17.86
CA VAL A 236 2.00 10.78 -17.49
C VAL A 236 2.52 10.52 -16.08
N LEU A 237 3.85 10.57 -15.93
CA LEU A 237 4.45 10.38 -14.62
C LEU A 237 3.97 11.48 -13.66
N PRO A 238 3.53 11.12 -12.45
CA PRO A 238 3.18 12.10 -11.43
C PRO A 238 4.43 12.89 -11.04
N ALA A 239 4.24 14.07 -10.46
CA ALA A 239 5.33 14.84 -9.89
C ALA A 239 4.86 15.58 -8.65
N HIS A 240 5.77 15.73 -7.70
CA HIS A 240 5.63 16.62 -6.56
C HIS A 240 6.88 17.49 -6.46
N LYS A 241 6.80 18.65 -5.81
CA LYS A 241 7.95 19.55 -5.66
C LYS A 241 9.17 18.90 -4.99
N ALA A 242 8.93 17.86 -4.19
CA ALA A 242 9.98 17.13 -3.47
C ALA A 242 10.60 15.98 -4.28
N ALA A 243 9.85 15.38 -5.22
CA ALA A 243 10.29 14.18 -5.92
C ALA A 243 9.45 13.92 -7.18
N GLN A 244 10.04 13.19 -8.13
CA GLN A 244 9.39 12.72 -9.34
C GLN A 244 9.91 11.32 -9.71
N PRO A 245 9.03 10.33 -9.98
CA PRO A 245 9.45 9.04 -10.49
C PRO A 245 10.14 9.18 -11.85
N GLN A 246 11.13 8.34 -12.12
CA GLN A 246 11.88 8.35 -13.38
C GLN A 246 11.23 7.47 -14.46
N GLY A 247 10.10 6.84 -14.15
CA GLY A 247 9.44 5.87 -15.01
C GLY A 247 9.94 4.43 -14.78
N PRO A 248 9.74 3.53 -15.76
CA PRO A 248 10.07 2.11 -15.61
C PRO A 248 11.52 1.89 -15.22
N ASP A 249 11.74 1.10 -14.17
CA ASP A 249 13.05 0.78 -13.64
C ASP A 249 13.20 -0.75 -13.54
N PRO A 250 14.19 -1.35 -14.23
CA PRO A 250 14.43 -2.80 -14.20
C PRO A 250 14.60 -3.38 -12.78
N ARG A 251 15.10 -2.59 -11.82
CA ARG A 251 15.26 -3.04 -10.43
C ARG A 251 13.90 -3.17 -9.76
N VAL A 252 12.99 -2.21 -9.98
CA VAL A 252 11.62 -2.25 -9.44
C VAL A 252 10.83 -3.39 -10.08
N GLN A 253 10.95 -3.57 -11.39
CA GLN A 253 10.35 -4.70 -12.11
C GLN A 253 10.87 -6.05 -11.56
N ARG A 254 12.18 -6.17 -11.30
CA ARG A 254 12.75 -7.40 -10.74
C ARG A 254 12.29 -7.64 -9.30
N MET A 255 12.27 -6.61 -8.44
CA MET A 255 11.71 -6.73 -7.09
C MET A 255 10.24 -7.20 -7.13
N MET A 256 9.43 -6.66 -8.05
CA MET A 256 8.03 -7.07 -8.20
C MET A 256 7.90 -8.51 -8.69
N ALA A 257 8.75 -8.94 -9.63
CA ALA A 257 8.82 -10.32 -10.06
C ALA A 257 9.18 -11.26 -8.89
N ASN A 258 10.16 -10.90 -8.06
CA ASN A 258 10.52 -11.67 -6.87
C ASN A 258 9.35 -11.82 -5.89
N VAL A 259 8.54 -10.77 -5.69
CA VAL A 259 7.32 -10.83 -4.87
C VAL A 259 6.32 -11.81 -5.45
N PHE A 260 6.06 -11.76 -6.75
CA PHE A 260 5.11 -12.67 -7.39
C PHE A 260 5.60 -14.12 -7.45
N ASP A 261 6.90 -14.33 -7.69
CA ASP A 261 7.53 -15.65 -7.58
C ASP A 261 7.36 -16.25 -6.18
N ARG A 262 7.30 -15.41 -5.14
CA ARG A 262 6.98 -15.86 -3.77
C ARG A 262 5.50 -16.19 -3.61
N PHE A 263 4.61 -15.42 -4.23
CA PHE A 263 3.16 -15.57 -4.06
C PHE A 263 2.61 -16.82 -4.75
N ILE A 264 3.13 -17.16 -5.93
CA ILE A 264 2.58 -18.22 -6.79
C ILE A 264 3.20 -19.60 -6.56
N LYS A 265 4.13 -19.72 -5.61
CA LYS A 265 4.67 -21.02 -5.18
C LYS A 265 3.61 -21.96 -4.57
#